data_AF-A0A933QUY6-F1
#
_entry.id   AF-A0A933QUY6-F1
#
_cell.length_a   1.000
_cell.length_b   1.000
_cell.length_c   1.000
_cell.angle_alpha   90.00
_cell.angle_beta   90.00
_cell.angle_gamma   90.00
#
_symmetry.space_group_name_H-M   'P 1'
#
loop_
_entity.id
_entity.type
_entity.pdbx_description
1 polymer ?
#
loop_
_entity_poly.entity_id
_entity_poly.type
_entity_poly.pdbx_seq_one_letter_code
_entity_poly.pdbx_strand_id
1 'polypeptide(L)'
;MAVLKNSISNVNQKIGTNLVMLFLVAMFATFAWQAIRPILFNVDLYDFNSHYTASYATQRGLDPYNLEVLQGIAKEVGAKKVTVFRYPPFWLLLLTPLGAMPYPAAVLTWQILNLALLVLAIWLTAKTLRLGLDATNALVIGLLLFNYDPLIYNIAIGNPNLIILVLLVGTALAWTYKREMLAGFLIGLASAIKVTPVVFLAYFLWKKNFKLVATALGTLLTSIVLG
;
A
#
# COMPACT_ATOMS: atom_id res chain seq x y z
N MET A 1 22.73 -38.81 36.42
CA MET A 1 21.79 -37.66 36.29
C MET A 1 22.27 -36.61 35.26
N ALA A 2 23.56 -36.23 35.23
CA ALA A 2 24.10 -35.25 34.27
C ALA A 2 24.07 -35.69 32.78
N VAL A 3 24.34 -36.97 32.49
CA VAL A 3 24.34 -37.51 31.12
C VAL A 3 22.95 -37.46 30.46
N LEU A 4 21.89 -37.76 31.22
CA LEU A 4 20.50 -37.68 30.74
C LEU A 4 20.09 -36.23 30.46
N LYS A 5 20.52 -35.27 31.29
CA LYS A 5 20.23 -33.84 31.08
C LYS A 5 20.90 -33.29 29.82
N ASN A 6 22.14 -33.71 29.53
CA ASN A 6 22.85 -33.37 28.28
C ASN A 6 22.25 -34.04 27.04
N SER A 7 21.72 -35.26 27.17
CA SER A 7 21.05 -35.94 26.05
C SER A 7 19.75 -35.22 25.67
N ILE A 8 18.93 -34.86 26.66
CA ILE A 8 17.67 -34.14 26.44
C ILE A 8 17.91 -32.73 25.89
N SER A 9 18.93 -32.00 26.36
CA SER A 9 19.28 -30.68 25.83
C SER A 9 19.74 -30.74 24.36
N ASN A 10 20.54 -31.74 23.99
CA ASN A 10 21.01 -31.94 22.62
C ASN A 10 19.88 -32.32 21.66
N VAL A 11 18.90 -33.12 22.11
CA VAL A 11 17.71 -33.46 21.33
C VAL A 11 16.84 -32.21 21.11
N ASN A 12 16.57 -31.43 22.16
CA ASN A 12 15.79 -30.19 22.04
C ASN A 12 16.48 -29.16 21.13
N GLN A 13 17.81 -29.05 21.21
CA GLN A 13 18.59 -28.17 20.34
C GLN A 13 18.52 -28.63 18.88
N LYS A 14 18.65 -29.94 18.60
CA LYS A 14 18.50 -30.49 17.24
C LYS A 14 17.10 -30.30 16.67
N ILE A 15 16.05 -30.51 17.48
CA ILE A 15 14.66 -30.24 17.08
C ILE A 15 14.50 -28.76 16.74
N GLY A 16 15.02 -27.86 17.58
CA GLY A 16 15.03 -26.42 17.31
C GLY A 16 15.71 -26.06 16.00
N THR A 17 16.91 -26.59 15.74
CA THR A 17 17.65 -26.35 14.49
C THR A 17 16.91 -26.88 13.27
N ASN A 18 16.31 -28.07 13.35
CA ASN A 18 15.55 -28.65 12.24
C ASN A 18 14.28 -27.83 11.92
N LEU A 19 13.59 -27.32 12.94
CA LEU A 19 12.43 -26.44 12.76
C LEU A 19 12.82 -25.11 12.11
N VAL A 20 13.95 -24.51 12.52
CA VAL A 20 14.48 -23.30 11.90
C VAL A 20 14.86 -23.55 10.45
N MET A 21 15.55 -24.66 10.13
CA MET A 21 15.89 -24.99 8.75
C MET A 21 14.63 -25.23 7.89
N LEU A 22 13.64 -25.95 8.41
CA LEU A 22 12.38 -26.17 7.69
C LEU A 22 11.66 -24.85 7.41
N PHE A 23 11.64 -23.94 8.39
CA PHE A 23 11.07 -22.60 8.23
C PHE A 23 11.81 -21.81 7.16
N LEU A 24 13.15 -21.80 7.17
CA LEU A 24 13.96 -21.11 6.15
C LEU A 24 13.75 -21.69 4.75
N VAL A 25 13.65 -23.02 4.61
CA VAL A 25 13.33 -23.67 3.33
C VAL A 25 11.94 -23.27 2.84
N ALA A 26 10.94 -23.25 3.74
CA ALA A 26 9.59 -22.80 3.40
C ALA A 26 9.56 -21.32 2.97
N MET A 27 10.31 -20.45 3.67
CA MET A 27 10.46 -19.04 3.31
C MET A 27 11.17 -18.87 1.96
N PHE A 28 12.17 -19.69 1.65
CA PHE A 28 12.85 -19.64 0.36
C PHE A 28 11.96 -20.14 -0.78
N ALA A 29 11.21 -21.23 -0.56
CA ALA A 29 10.28 -21.75 -1.55
C ALA A 29 9.16 -20.74 -1.88
N THR A 30 8.62 -20.09 -0.85
CA THR A 30 7.63 -19.01 -1.02
C THR A 30 8.26 -17.78 -1.67
N PHE A 31 9.47 -17.36 -1.28
CA PHE A 31 10.22 -16.32 -1.98
C PHE A 31 10.39 -16.61 -3.47
N ALA A 32 10.85 -17.81 -3.82
CA ALA A 32 11.05 -18.22 -5.22
C ALA A 32 9.71 -18.23 -6.00
N TRP A 33 8.64 -18.74 -5.38
CA TRP A 33 7.29 -18.68 -5.95
C TRP A 33 6.87 -17.24 -6.22
N GLN A 34 7.06 -16.33 -5.28
CA GLN A 34 6.69 -14.92 -5.42
C GLN A 34 7.48 -14.20 -6.52
N ALA A 35 8.75 -14.55 -6.72
CA ALA A 35 9.57 -14.00 -7.81
C ALA A 35 9.13 -14.52 -9.19
N ILE A 36 8.72 -15.79 -9.27
CA ILE A 36 8.40 -16.48 -10.53
C ILE A 36 6.94 -16.24 -10.96
N ARG A 37 5.99 -16.19 -10.02
CA ARG A 37 4.56 -16.10 -10.32
C ARG A 37 4.18 -14.93 -11.25
N PRO A 38 4.74 -13.70 -11.12
CA PRO A 38 4.30 -12.58 -11.96
C PRO A 38 4.66 -12.81 -13.43
N ILE A 39 5.75 -13.55 -13.68
CA ILE A 39 6.20 -13.98 -15.01
C ILE A 39 5.25 -15.06 -15.54
N LEU A 40 4.96 -16.08 -14.72
CA LEU A 40 4.08 -17.20 -15.12
C LEU A 40 2.64 -16.75 -15.41
N PHE A 41 2.11 -15.83 -14.60
CA PHE A 41 0.73 -15.37 -14.70
C PHE A 41 0.59 -14.06 -15.48
N ASN A 42 1.70 -13.52 -16.00
CA ASN A 42 1.76 -12.29 -16.79
C ASN A 42 0.89 -11.17 -16.20
N VAL A 43 1.11 -10.91 -14.91
CA VAL A 43 0.25 -10.02 -14.11
C VAL A 43 0.25 -8.62 -14.73
N ASP A 44 -0.94 -8.15 -15.09
CA ASP A 44 -1.12 -6.84 -15.70
C ASP A 44 -1.33 -5.75 -14.64
N LEU A 45 -0.89 -4.52 -14.96
CA LEU A 45 -1.06 -3.31 -14.16
C LEU A 45 -2.51 -2.77 -14.21
N TYR A 46 -3.50 -3.65 -14.20
CA TYR A 46 -4.87 -3.29 -14.59
C TYR A 46 -5.50 -2.22 -13.68
N ASP A 47 -5.11 -2.16 -12.41
CA ASP A 47 -5.57 -1.09 -11.51
C ASP A 47 -4.93 0.24 -11.90
N PHE A 48 -3.61 0.28 -12.08
CA PHE A 48 -2.94 1.48 -12.56
C PHE A 48 -3.47 1.95 -13.91
N ASN A 49 -3.71 1.03 -14.84
CA ASN A 49 -4.26 1.35 -16.16
C ASN A 49 -5.63 2.00 -16.02
N SER A 50 -6.47 1.51 -15.11
CA SER A 50 -7.79 2.10 -14.82
C SER A 50 -7.66 3.53 -14.26
N HIS A 51 -6.67 3.76 -13.40
CA HIS A 51 -6.38 5.09 -12.85
C HIS A 51 -5.85 6.06 -13.90
N TYR A 52 -4.89 5.62 -14.71
CA TYR A 52 -4.30 6.41 -15.78
C TYR A 52 -5.36 6.81 -16.80
N THR A 53 -6.12 5.84 -17.31
CA THR A 53 -7.17 6.08 -18.31
C THR A 53 -8.28 6.97 -17.78
N ALA A 54 -8.66 6.86 -16.50
CA ALA A 54 -9.65 7.74 -15.89
C ALA A 54 -9.16 9.20 -15.80
N SER A 55 -7.91 9.42 -15.40
CA SER A 55 -7.30 10.75 -15.43
C SER A 55 -7.20 11.30 -16.85
N TYR A 56 -6.79 10.46 -17.80
CA TYR A 56 -6.68 10.79 -19.22
C TYR A 56 -8.03 11.15 -19.86
N ALA A 57 -9.10 10.45 -19.48
CA ALA A 57 -10.47 10.72 -19.88
C ALA A 57 -10.94 12.08 -19.35
N THR A 58 -10.71 12.33 -18.05
CA THR A 58 -11.09 13.59 -17.38
C THR A 58 -10.46 14.80 -18.08
N GLN A 59 -9.17 14.70 -18.45
CA GLN A 59 -8.46 15.77 -19.16
C GLN A 59 -9.02 16.07 -20.56
N ARG A 60 -9.77 15.14 -21.15
CA ARG A 60 -10.46 15.29 -22.44
C ARG A 60 -11.93 15.65 -22.30
N GLY A 61 -12.43 15.87 -21.09
CA GLY A 61 -13.85 16.09 -20.83
C GLY A 61 -14.71 14.84 -21.06
N LEU A 62 -14.11 13.65 -21.03
CA LEU A 62 -14.81 12.37 -21.14
C LEU A 62 -15.17 11.85 -19.74
N ASP A 63 -16.20 11.00 -19.66
CA ASP A 63 -16.63 10.39 -18.40
C ASP A 63 -15.59 9.35 -17.89
N PRO A 64 -14.91 9.61 -16.75
CA PRO A 64 -13.89 8.71 -16.20
C PRO A 64 -14.47 7.47 -15.52
N TYR A 65 -15.78 7.40 -15.33
CA TYR A 65 -16.48 6.26 -14.72
C TYR A 65 -17.08 5.30 -15.75
N ASN A 66 -17.07 5.67 -17.04
CA ASN A 66 -17.56 4.84 -18.12
C ASN A 66 -16.50 3.83 -18.60
N LEU A 67 -16.76 2.53 -18.40
CA LEU A 67 -15.81 1.48 -18.75
C LEU A 67 -15.45 1.42 -20.25
N GLU A 68 -16.40 1.68 -21.14
CA GLU A 68 -16.16 1.64 -22.59
C GLU A 68 -15.20 2.76 -23.00
N VAL A 69 -15.36 3.95 -22.42
CA VAL A 69 -14.42 5.08 -22.60
C VAL A 69 -13.02 4.68 -22.15
N LEU A 70 -12.89 4.10 -20.94
CA LEU A 70 -11.59 3.67 -20.42
C LEU A 70 -10.93 2.58 -21.28
N GLN A 71 -11.72 1.63 -21.79
CA GLN A 71 -11.24 0.59 -22.70
C GLN A 71 -10.81 1.14 -24.06
N GLY A 72 -11.51 2.16 -24.58
CA GLY A 72 -11.11 2.88 -25.79
C GLY A 72 -9.75 3.55 -25.63
N ILE A 73 -9.56 4.30 -24.54
CA ILE A 73 -8.28 4.94 -24.22
C ILE A 73 -7.19 3.89 -23.97
N ALA A 74 -7.51 2.79 -23.28
CA ALA A 74 -6.53 1.72 -23.03
C ALA A 74 -5.95 1.18 -24.34
N LYS A 75 -6.80 0.97 -25.37
CA LYS A 75 -6.35 0.56 -26.71
C LYS A 75 -5.50 1.62 -27.38
N GLU A 76 -5.87 2.90 -27.26
CA GLU A 76 -5.12 4.04 -27.81
C GLU A 76 -3.68 4.10 -27.26
N VAL A 77 -3.54 3.93 -25.94
CA VAL A 77 -2.23 4.09 -25.26
C VAL A 77 -1.43 2.78 -25.12
N GLY A 78 -2.00 1.66 -25.55
CA GLY A 78 -1.38 0.33 -25.45
C GLY A 78 -1.43 -0.32 -24.07
N ALA A 79 -2.38 0.08 -23.22
CA ALA A 79 -2.65 -0.60 -21.94
C ALA A 79 -3.45 -1.90 -22.18
N LYS A 80 -3.05 -3.01 -21.54
CA LYS A 80 -3.62 -4.33 -21.84
C LYS A 80 -5.01 -4.53 -21.23
N LYS A 81 -5.15 -4.29 -19.93
CA LYS A 81 -6.42 -4.49 -19.20
C LYS A 81 -6.75 -3.27 -18.36
N VAL A 82 -8.03 -2.92 -18.35
CA VAL A 82 -8.62 -1.89 -17.48
C VAL A 82 -9.90 -2.43 -16.86
N THR A 83 -10.31 -1.83 -15.75
CA THR A 83 -11.53 -2.15 -15.02
C THR A 83 -12.27 -0.85 -14.68
N VAL A 84 -13.47 -0.99 -14.12
CA VAL A 84 -14.26 0.18 -13.70
C VAL A 84 -13.49 0.98 -12.65
N PHE A 85 -13.37 2.29 -12.85
CA PHE A 85 -12.82 3.22 -11.89
C PHE A 85 -13.82 3.43 -10.73
N ARG A 86 -13.41 3.10 -9.49
CA ARG A 86 -14.27 3.10 -8.29
C ARG A 86 -13.78 4.02 -7.19
N TYR A 87 -13.16 5.14 -7.56
CA TYR A 87 -12.52 6.05 -6.62
C TYR A 87 -13.24 7.41 -6.58
N PRO A 88 -13.18 8.13 -5.45
CA PRO A 88 -13.76 9.46 -5.34
C PRO A 88 -13.18 10.44 -6.38
N PRO A 89 -13.96 11.44 -6.83
CA PRO A 89 -13.52 12.42 -7.83
C PRO A 89 -12.21 13.14 -7.46
N PHE A 90 -12.00 13.46 -6.18
CA PHE A 90 -10.75 14.06 -5.68
C PHE A 90 -9.49 13.26 -6.08
N TRP A 91 -9.60 11.94 -6.24
CA TRP A 91 -8.47 11.12 -6.68
C TRP A 91 -8.03 11.46 -8.12
N LEU A 92 -8.95 11.83 -9.00
CA LEU A 92 -8.66 12.23 -10.38
C LEU A 92 -7.80 13.51 -10.42
N LEU A 93 -8.07 14.47 -9.53
CA LEU A 93 -7.25 15.68 -9.39
C LEU A 93 -5.79 15.31 -9.10
N LEU A 94 -5.56 14.40 -8.15
CA LEU A 94 -4.21 13.95 -7.80
C LEU A 94 -3.53 13.12 -8.91
N LEU A 95 -4.32 12.43 -9.73
CA LEU A 95 -3.83 11.67 -10.89
C LEU A 95 -3.57 12.55 -12.13
N THR A 96 -3.92 13.84 -12.10
CA THR A 96 -3.77 14.73 -13.27
C THR A 96 -2.33 14.76 -13.81
N PRO A 97 -1.27 14.87 -12.97
CA PRO A 97 0.10 14.84 -13.47
C PRO A 97 0.45 13.55 -14.21
N LEU A 98 -0.07 12.40 -13.76
CA LEU A 98 0.17 11.11 -14.42
C LEU A 98 -0.58 11.00 -15.73
N GLY A 99 -1.84 11.43 -15.79
CA GLY A 99 -2.63 11.43 -17.02
C GLY A 99 -2.08 12.36 -18.10
N ALA A 100 -1.33 13.40 -17.71
CA ALA A 100 -0.68 14.30 -18.66
C ALA A 100 0.61 13.71 -19.27
N MET A 101 1.16 12.63 -18.68
CA MET A 101 2.37 11.97 -19.18
C MET A 101 2.03 10.94 -20.27
N PRO A 102 2.97 10.66 -21.20
CA PRO A 102 2.89 9.47 -22.04
C PRO A 102 2.79 8.21 -21.17
N TYR A 103 1.95 7.25 -21.57
CA TYR A 103 1.64 6.07 -20.76
C TYR A 103 2.87 5.31 -20.24
N PRO A 104 3.93 5.03 -21.04
CA PRO A 104 5.13 4.36 -20.51
C PRO A 104 5.85 5.15 -19.41
N ALA A 105 5.88 6.48 -19.52
CA ALA A 105 6.48 7.34 -18.50
C ALA A 105 5.62 7.32 -17.23
N ALA A 106 4.30 7.38 -17.36
CA ALA A 106 3.39 7.30 -16.22
C ALA A 106 3.52 5.96 -15.47
N VAL A 107 3.64 4.83 -16.20
CA VAL A 107 3.89 3.50 -15.60
C VAL A 107 5.19 3.51 -14.80
N LEU A 108 6.29 4.00 -15.38
CA LEU A 108 7.59 4.05 -14.71
C LEU A 108 7.55 4.93 -13.46
N THR A 109 6.98 6.14 -13.58
CA THR A 109 6.81 7.06 -12.45
C THR A 109 5.98 6.42 -11.34
N TRP A 110 4.91 5.72 -11.68
CA TRP A 110 4.06 5.04 -10.70
C TRP A 110 4.77 3.89 -9.98
N GLN A 111 5.58 3.11 -10.68
CA GLN A 111 6.36 2.04 -10.06
C GLN A 111 7.42 2.59 -9.10
N ILE A 112 8.16 3.63 -9.51
CA ILE A 112 9.14 4.31 -8.65
C ILE A 112 8.43 4.89 -7.41
N LEU A 113 7.27 5.53 -7.60
CA LEU A 113 6.48 6.07 -6.50
C LEU A 113 6.06 4.97 -5.52
N ASN A 114 5.56 3.83 -6.00
CA ASN A 114 5.19 2.71 -5.12
C ASN A 114 6.38 2.18 -4.32
N LEU A 115 7.56 2.03 -4.93
CA LEU A 115 8.77 1.62 -4.21
C LEU A 115 9.18 2.64 -3.15
N ALA A 116 9.15 3.93 -3.48
CA ALA A 116 9.44 5.00 -2.53
C ALA A 116 8.44 5.04 -1.37
N LEU A 117 7.15 4.85 -1.65
CA LEU A 117 6.09 4.78 -0.64
C LEU A 117 6.23 3.55 0.25
N LEU A 118 6.66 2.41 -0.29
CA LEU A 118 6.93 1.22 0.52
C LEU A 118 8.07 1.49 1.51
N VAL A 119 9.19 2.06 1.05
CA VAL A 119 10.32 2.43 1.92
C VAL A 119 9.86 3.42 2.99
N LEU A 120 9.08 4.43 2.60
CA LEU A 120 8.55 5.43 3.53
C LEU A 120 7.59 4.80 4.55
N ALA A 121 6.72 3.87 4.14
CA ALA A 121 5.80 3.17 5.03
C ALA A 121 6.56 2.32 6.06
N ILE A 122 7.61 1.61 5.65
CA ILE A 122 8.49 0.84 6.54
C ILE A 122 9.13 1.78 7.57
N TRP A 123 9.73 2.87 7.10
CA TRP A 123 10.40 3.85 7.97
C TRP A 123 9.43 4.49 8.97
N LEU A 124 8.25 4.93 8.52
CA LEU A 124 7.22 5.51 9.38
C LEU A 124 6.71 4.49 10.40
N THR A 125 6.53 3.23 9.99
CA THR A 125 6.06 2.16 10.87
C THR A 125 7.08 1.87 11.96
N ALA A 126 8.35 1.70 11.58
CA ALA A 126 9.45 1.50 12.51
C ALA A 126 9.55 2.67 13.50
N LYS A 127 9.45 3.91 13.02
CA LYS A 127 9.44 5.11 13.86
C LYS A 127 8.25 5.14 14.83
N THR A 128 7.05 4.78 14.36
CA THR A 128 5.82 4.74 15.16
C THR A 128 5.92 3.70 16.28
N LEU A 129 6.44 2.52 15.95
CA LEU A 129 6.61 1.39 16.87
C LEU A 129 7.91 1.47 17.68
N ARG A 130 8.77 2.48 17.44
CA ARG A 130 10.09 2.64 18.05
C ARG A 130 11.00 1.44 17.84
N LEU A 131 10.90 0.81 16.67
CA LEU A 131 11.74 -0.30 16.25
C LEU A 131 13.08 0.23 15.71
N GLY A 132 14.18 -0.39 16.14
CA GLY A 132 15.48 -0.15 15.51
C GLY A 132 15.53 -0.80 14.13
N LEU A 133 16.09 -0.12 13.13
CA LEU A 133 16.31 -0.65 11.79
C LEU A 133 17.78 -1.11 11.63
N ASP A 134 18.25 -1.95 12.55
CA ASP A 134 19.53 -2.64 12.37
C ASP A 134 19.44 -3.69 11.25
N ALA A 135 20.58 -4.25 10.84
CA ALA A 135 20.66 -5.20 9.72
C ALA A 135 19.76 -6.43 9.94
N THR A 136 19.62 -6.90 11.18
CA THR A 136 18.79 -8.05 11.52
C THR A 136 17.31 -7.73 11.37
N ASN A 137 16.85 -6.61 11.93
CA ASN A 137 15.46 -6.19 11.81
C ASN A 137 15.10 -5.83 10.37
N ALA A 138 15.99 -5.18 9.63
CA ALA A 138 15.80 -4.90 8.21
C ALA A 138 15.66 -6.19 7.39
N LEU A 139 16.49 -7.21 7.68
CA LEU A 139 16.40 -8.51 7.04
C LEU A 139 15.08 -9.22 7.36
N VAL A 140 14.67 -9.24 8.63
CA VAL A 140 13.41 -9.86 9.07
C VAL A 140 12.21 -9.16 8.43
N ILE A 141 12.18 -7.83 8.45
CA ILE A 141 11.11 -7.03 7.82
C ILE A 141 11.08 -7.30 6.31
N GLY A 142 12.25 -7.27 5.64
CA GLY A 142 12.35 -7.57 4.21
C GLY A 142 11.81 -8.96 3.87
N LEU A 143 12.18 -9.98 4.65
CA LEU A 143 11.70 -11.35 4.49
C LEU A 143 10.19 -11.48 4.71
N LEU A 144 9.64 -10.80 5.71
CA LEU A 144 8.19 -10.80 5.97
C LEU A 144 7.41 -10.11 4.84
N LEU A 145 7.87 -8.94 4.39
CA LEU A 145 7.21 -8.18 3.33
C LEU A 145 7.27 -8.92 1.99
N PHE A 146 8.40 -9.54 1.67
CA PHE A 146 8.55 -10.32 0.44
C PHE A 146 7.71 -11.61 0.45
N ASN A 147 7.31 -12.10 1.62
CA ASN A 147 6.39 -13.23 1.74
C ASN A 147 4.93 -12.80 1.96
N TYR A 148 4.66 -11.49 2.01
CA TYR A 148 3.32 -10.98 2.18
C TYR A 148 2.64 -10.79 0.82
N ASP A 149 1.89 -11.81 0.40
CA ASP A 149 1.23 -11.85 -0.90
C ASP A 149 0.41 -10.61 -1.26
N PRO A 150 -0.39 -10.03 -0.33
CA PRO A 150 -1.17 -8.84 -0.63
C PRO A 150 -0.33 -7.63 -1.03
N LEU A 151 0.87 -7.45 -0.47
CA LEU A 151 1.77 -6.35 -0.85
C LEU A 151 2.32 -6.55 -2.26
N ILE A 152 2.80 -7.76 -2.56
CA ILE A 152 3.33 -8.08 -3.89
C ILE A 152 2.23 -7.92 -4.94
N TYR A 153 1.04 -8.43 -4.66
CA TYR A 153 -0.11 -8.28 -5.53
C TYR A 153 -0.47 -6.81 -5.74
N ASN A 154 -0.46 -6.00 -4.67
CA ASN A 154 -0.76 -4.57 -4.74
C ASN A 154 0.17 -3.81 -5.69
N ILE A 155 1.48 -4.08 -5.59
CA ILE A 155 2.50 -3.48 -6.46
C ILE A 155 2.33 -4.00 -7.90
N ALA A 156 2.11 -5.31 -8.08
CA ALA A 156 2.01 -5.94 -9.39
C ALA A 156 0.83 -5.42 -10.23
N ILE A 157 -0.31 -5.10 -9.60
CA ILE A 157 -1.47 -4.53 -10.29
C ILE A 157 -1.44 -3.00 -10.37
N GLY A 158 -0.52 -2.36 -9.63
CA GLY A 158 -0.35 -0.90 -9.59
C GLY A 158 -1.43 -0.18 -8.79
N ASN A 159 -1.87 -0.75 -7.67
CA ASN A 159 -2.92 -0.17 -6.84
C ASN A 159 -2.39 0.93 -5.89
N PRO A 160 -3.17 2.00 -5.59
CA PRO A 160 -2.71 3.12 -4.76
C PRO A 160 -2.67 2.85 -3.24
N ASN A 161 -2.89 1.61 -2.76
CA ASN A 161 -2.96 1.34 -1.31
C ASN A 161 -1.68 1.71 -0.56
N LEU A 162 -0.50 1.76 -1.19
CA LEU A 162 0.72 2.22 -0.51
C LEU A 162 0.64 3.70 -0.12
N ILE A 163 -0.05 4.54 -0.90
CA ILE A 163 -0.37 5.92 -0.53
C ILE A 163 -1.25 5.92 0.74
N ILE A 164 -2.30 5.10 0.73
CA ILE A 164 -3.22 4.95 1.86
C ILE A 164 -2.48 4.48 3.12
N LEU A 165 -1.57 3.51 2.98
CA LEU A 165 -0.77 2.99 4.07
C LEU A 165 0.12 4.08 4.68
N VAL A 166 0.85 4.85 3.86
CA VAL A 166 1.68 5.95 4.34
C VAL A 166 0.85 6.98 5.10
N LEU A 167 -0.32 7.36 4.59
CA LEU A 167 -1.21 8.31 5.27
C LEU A 167 -1.75 7.76 6.59
N LEU A 168 -2.10 6.48 6.65
CA LEU A 168 -2.57 5.83 7.89
C LEU A 168 -1.48 5.68 8.94
N VAL A 169 -0.28 5.25 8.55
CA VAL A 169 0.86 5.17 9.48
C VAL A 169 1.29 6.57 9.91
N GLY A 170 1.26 7.54 8.99
CA GLY A 170 1.47 8.95 9.31
C GLY A 170 0.44 9.49 10.31
N THR A 171 -0.83 9.09 10.17
CA THR A 171 -1.90 9.38 11.13
C THR A 171 -1.56 8.81 12.51
N ALA A 172 -1.17 7.54 12.57
CA ALA A 172 -0.78 6.89 13.82
C ALA A 172 0.43 7.59 14.47
N LEU A 173 1.45 7.95 13.68
CA LEU A 173 2.61 8.70 14.16
C LEU A 173 2.21 10.08 14.67
N ALA A 174 1.42 10.85 13.93
CA ALA A 174 0.94 12.15 14.37
C ALA A 174 0.14 12.04 15.67
N TRP A 175 -0.69 11.01 15.80
CA TRP A 175 -1.42 10.70 17.02
C TRP A 175 -0.51 10.40 18.21
N THR A 176 0.54 9.58 18.05
CA THR A 176 1.48 9.27 19.16
C THR A 176 2.24 10.49 19.66
N TYR A 177 2.46 11.48 18.79
CA TYR A 177 3.02 12.79 19.15
C TYR A 177 1.97 13.85 19.54
N LYS A 178 0.70 13.46 19.77
CA LYS A 178 -0.40 14.35 20.14
C LYS A 178 -0.67 15.49 19.14
N ARG A 179 -0.37 15.27 17.85
CA ARG A 179 -0.61 16.21 16.74
C ARG A 179 -1.96 15.91 16.07
N GLU A 180 -3.05 16.21 16.77
CA GLU A 180 -4.40 15.78 16.43
C GLU A 180 -4.91 16.32 15.08
N MET A 181 -4.62 17.58 14.75
CA MET A 181 -5.02 18.17 13.46
C MET A 181 -4.27 17.54 12.30
N LEU A 182 -2.97 17.28 12.45
CA LEU A 182 -2.19 16.60 11.43
C LEU A 182 -2.70 15.16 11.22
N ALA A 183 -2.97 14.44 12.32
CA ALA A 183 -3.55 13.11 12.24
C ALA A 183 -4.92 13.13 11.54
N GLY A 184 -5.77 14.10 11.86
CA GLY A 184 -7.07 14.29 11.21
C GLY A 184 -6.96 14.60 9.72
N PHE A 185 -6.06 15.51 9.36
CA PHE A 185 -5.78 15.84 7.96
C PHE A 185 -5.32 14.61 7.17
N LEU A 186 -4.37 13.83 7.69
CA LEU A 186 -3.84 12.65 7.00
C LEU A 186 -4.90 11.57 6.78
N ILE A 187 -5.73 11.27 7.79
CA ILE A 187 -6.79 10.27 7.64
C ILE A 187 -7.96 10.76 6.79
N GLY A 188 -8.26 12.07 6.84
CA GLY A 188 -9.23 12.71 5.95
C GLY A 188 -8.78 12.64 4.50
N LEU A 189 -7.50 12.95 4.23
CA LEU A 189 -6.90 12.84 2.91
C LEU A 189 -6.88 11.39 2.41
N ALA A 190 -6.55 10.42 3.27
CA ALA A 190 -6.62 9.00 2.92
C ALA A 190 -8.03 8.59 2.51
N SER A 191 -9.03 9.07 3.25
CA SER A 191 -10.46 8.81 2.99
C SER A 191 -10.96 9.49 1.72
N ALA A 192 -10.41 10.67 1.39
CA ALA A 192 -10.69 11.39 0.15
C ALA A 192 -10.12 10.67 -1.09
N ILE A 193 -8.98 9.99 -0.95
CA ILE A 193 -8.39 9.19 -2.03
C ILE A 193 -9.14 7.87 -2.20
N LYS A 194 -9.48 7.20 -1.10
CA LYS A 194 -10.19 5.92 -1.10
C LYS A 194 -11.10 5.91 0.11
N VAL A 195 -12.39 5.59 -0.03
CA VAL A 195 -13.35 5.73 1.07
C VAL A 195 -13.03 4.81 2.28
N THR A 196 -12.34 3.69 2.06
CA THR A 196 -12.08 2.65 3.09
C THR A 196 -11.58 3.16 4.45
N PRO A 197 -10.62 4.10 4.56
CA PRO A 197 -10.10 4.61 5.83
C PRO A 197 -11.11 5.41 6.67
N VAL A 198 -12.26 5.82 6.13
CA VAL A 198 -13.26 6.61 6.87
C VAL A 198 -13.75 5.87 8.12
N VAL A 199 -13.72 4.53 8.10
CA VAL A 199 -14.12 3.67 9.22
C VAL A 199 -13.30 3.93 10.49
N PHE A 200 -12.05 4.38 10.36
CA PHE A 200 -11.19 4.70 11.50
C PHE A 200 -11.64 5.95 12.25
N LEU A 201 -12.46 6.82 11.64
CA LEU A 201 -13.05 7.96 12.36
C LEU A 201 -13.96 7.51 13.50
N ALA A 202 -14.63 6.36 13.37
CA ALA A 202 -15.45 5.79 14.44
C ALA A 202 -14.60 5.47 15.68
N TYR A 203 -13.38 4.95 15.49
CA TYR A 203 -12.45 4.69 16.58
C TYR A 203 -12.04 5.99 17.29
N PHE A 204 -11.74 7.06 16.55
CA PHE A 204 -11.33 8.32 17.15
C PHE A 204 -12.48 9.10 17.79
N LEU A 205 -13.69 8.92 17.27
CA LEU A 205 -14.91 9.40 17.90
C LEU A 205 -15.15 8.69 19.24
N TRP A 206 -14.98 7.37 19.29
CA TRP A 206 -15.05 6.60 20.54
C TRP A 206 -13.98 7.04 21.55
N LYS A 207 -12.77 7.36 21.08
CA LYS A 207 -11.71 7.96 21.90
C LYS A 207 -11.94 9.44 22.26
N LYS A 208 -13.10 10.02 21.90
CA LYS A 208 -13.49 11.41 22.15
C LYS A 208 -12.50 12.44 21.60
N ASN A 209 -11.72 12.09 20.57
CA ASN A 209 -10.82 13.05 19.92
C ASN A 209 -11.56 13.81 18.82
N PHE A 210 -12.45 14.70 19.25
CA PHE A 210 -13.30 15.48 18.36
C PHE A 210 -12.49 16.41 17.45
N LYS A 211 -11.32 16.87 17.89
CA LYS A 211 -10.45 17.74 17.09
C LYS A 211 -9.88 17.01 15.87
N LEU A 212 -9.41 15.78 16.05
CA LEU A 212 -9.00 14.93 14.94
C LEU A 212 -10.17 14.68 13.98
N VAL A 213 -11.31 14.25 14.52
CA VAL A 213 -12.50 13.91 13.71
C VAL A 213 -12.98 15.12 12.92
N ALA A 214 -13.09 16.29 13.55
CA ALA A 214 -13.48 17.53 12.89
C ALA A 214 -12.50 17.92 11.77
N THR A 215 -11.20 17.78 12.00
CA THR A 215 -10.19 18.06 10.98
C THR A 215 -10.32 17.09 9.79
N ALA A 216 -10.51 15.80 10.06
CA ALA A 216 -10.69 14.79 9.01
C ALA A 216 -11.95 15.04 8.17
N LEU A 217 -13.07 15.38 8.81
CA LEU A 217 -14.30 15.76 8.12
C LEU A 217 -14.11 17.05 7.31
N GLY A 218 -13.40 18.04 7.84
CA GLY A 218 -13.06 19.26 7.12
C GLY A 218 -12.21 19.00 5.88
N THR A 219 -11.22 18.09 5.96
CA THR A 219 -10.42 17.65 4.82
C THR A 219 -11.28 16.93 3.78
N LEU A 220 -12.19 16.05 4.21
CA LEU A 220 -13.13 15.37 3.31
C LEU A 220 -14.07 16.34 2.58
N LEU A 221 -14.68 17.27 3.31
CA LEU A 221 -15.55 18.29 2.72
C LEU A 221 -14.78 19.15 1.71
N THR A 222 -13.58 19.58 2.06
CA THR A 222 -12.70 20.31 1.12
C THR A 222 -12.41 19.48 -0.12
N SER A 223 -12.13 18.18 0.03
CA SER A 223 -11.84 17.31 -1.10
C SER A 223 -13.04 17.11 -2.05
N ILE A 224 -14.27 17.10 -1.51
CA ILE A 224 -15.51 17.00 -2.30
C ILE A 224 -15.76 18.30 -3.09
N VAL A 225 -15.36 19.45 -2.56
CA VAL A 225 -15.49 20.73 -3.28
C VAL A 225 -14.43 20.86 -4.38
N LEU A 226 -13.23 20.31 -4.16
CA LEU A 226 -12.11 20.40 -5.10
C LEU A 226 -12.14 19.34 -6.22
N GLY A 227 -12.79 18.20 -6.00
CA GLY A 227 -12.83 17.07 -6.93
C GLY A 227 -14.18 16.95 -7.61
#